data_AF-A0A2T2WP85-F1
#
_entry.id   AF-A0A2T2WP85-F1
#
_cell.length_a   1.000
_cell.length_b   1.000
_cell.length_c   1.000
_cell.angle_alpha   90.00
_cell.angle_beta   90.00
_cell.angle_gamma   90.00
#
_symmetry.space_group_name_H-M   'P 1'
#
loop_
_entity.id
_entity.type
_entity.pdbx_description
1 polymer ?
#
loop_
_entity_poly.entity_id
_entity_poly.type
_entity_poly.pdbx_seq_one_letter_code
_entity_poly.pdbx_strand_id
1 'polypeptide(L)' 'PPEVTRLHWGFEDPARAEGSEEEIMAVFRRVRDGIRDQVKAFLAEQNLLREDL' A
#
# COMPACT_ATOMS: atom_id res chain seq x y z
N PRO A 1 -1.28 -22.27 -12.77
CA PRO A 1 -1.82 -23.01 -11.61
C PRO A 1 -3.03 -22.28 -10.99
N PRO A 2 -4.16 -22.97 -10.76
CA PRO A 2 -5.39 -22.40 -10.19
C PRO A 2 -5.33 -22.12 -8.68
N GLU A 3 -4.28 -22.55 -7.97
CA GLU A 3 -4.17 -22.44 -6.50
C GLU A 3 -3.49 -21.15 -6.01
N VAL A 4 -3.20 -20.19 -6.90
CA VAL A 4 -2.54 -18.93 -6.49
C VAL A 4 -3.58 -17.84 -6.24
N THR A 5 -3.70 -17.42 -4.98
CA THR A 5 -4.48 -16.23 -4.60
C THR A 5 -3.81 -14.97 -5.16
N ARG A 6 -4.56 -14.18 -5.92
CA ARG A 6 -4.14 -12.88 -6.46
C ARG A 6 -4.95 -11.79 -5.78
N LEU A 7 -4.26 -10.84 -5.15
CA LEU A 7 -4.87 -9.66 -4.56
C LEU A 7 -4.55 -8.45 -5.43
N HIS A 8 -5.52 -7.55 -5.57
CA HIS A 8 -5.35 -6.28 -6.26
C HIS A 8 -5.78 -5.14 -5.34
N TRP A 9 -4.81 -4.33 -4.92
CA TRP A 9 -5.04 -3.11 -4.17
C TRP A 9 -4.79 -1.93 -5.12
N GLY A 10 -5.87 -1.27 -5.54
CA GLY A 10 -5.81 -0.20 -6.51
C GLY A 10 -5.20 1.06 -5.91
N PHE A 11 -3.95 1.34 -6.28
CA PHE A 11 -3.29 2.61 -5.97
C PHE A 11 -3.04 3.39 -7.26
N GLU A 12 -3.09 4.72 -7.16
CA GLU A 12 -2.57 5.57 -8.22
C GLU A 12 -1.03 5.43 -8.30
N ASP A 13 -0.47 5.69 -9.48
CA ASP A 13 0.98 5.73 -9.66
C ASP A 13 1.51 7.11 -9.20
N PRO A 14 2.23 7.18 -8.06
CA PRO A 14 2.71 8.45 -7.54
C PRO A 14 3.76 9.09 -8.46
N ALA A 15 4.42 8.33 -9.34
CA ALA A 15 5.36 8.88 -10.31
C ALA A 15 4.66 9.70 -11.41
N ARG A 16 3.33 9.61 -11.51
CA ARG A 16 2.49 10.42 -12.41
C ARG A 16 1.91 11.65 -11.72
N ALA A 17 2.23 11.90 -10.45
CA ALA A 17 1.78 13.10 -9.75
C ALA A 17 2.42 14.34 -10.38
N GLU A 18 1.60 15.37 -10.58
CA GLU A 18 2.02 16.66 -11.12
C GLU A 18 1.69 17.76 -10.10
N GLY A 19 2.47 18.85 -10.11
CA GLY A 19 2.29 19.97 -9.19
C GLY A 19 3.61 20.41 -8.54
N SER A 20 3.51 21.11 -7.42
CA SER A 20 4.63 21.44 -6.55
C SER A 20 5.28 20.20 -5.94
N GLU A 21 6.51 20.34 -5.45
CA GLU A 21 7.20 19.26 -4.74
C GLU A 21 6.39 18.78 -3.53
N GLU A 22 5.73 19.69 -2.81
CA GLU A 22 4.87 19.39 -1.68
C GLU A 22 3.65 18.55 -2.08
N GLU A 23 3.01 18.87 -3.21
CA GLU A 23 1.86 18.14 -3.75
C GLU A 23 2.27 16.75 -4.23
N ILE A 24 3.37 16.64 -4.96
CA ILE A 24 3.94 15.35 -5.39
C ILE A 24 4.26 14.50 -4.16
N MET A 25 4.96 15.06 -3.17
CA MET A 25 5.30 14.35 -1.96
C MET A 25 4.08 13.96 -1.12
N ALA A 26 3.01 14.74 -1.15
CA ALA A 26 1.75 14.36 -0.51
C ALA A 26 1.13 13.10 -1.17
N VAL A 27 1.15 13.02 -2.51
CA VAL A 27 0.69 11.84 -3.25
C VAL A 27 1.55 10.61 -2.92
N PHE A 28 2.88 10.74 -2.95
CA PHE A 28 3.78 9.64 -2.56
C PHE A 28 3.49 9.12 -1.15
N ARG A 29 3.33 10.02 -0.17
CA ARG A 29 3.01 9.65 1.22
C ARG A 29 1.67 8.93 1.31
N ARG A 30 0.64 9.42 0.60
CA ARG A 30 -0.69 8.81 0.55
C ARG A 30 -0.65 7.38 0.04
N VAL A 31 0.03 7.15 -1.09
CA VAL A 31 0.16 5.80 -1.69
C VAL A 31 0.95 4.86 -0.77
N ARG A 32 2.09 5.32 -0.24
CA ARG A 32 2.91 4.54 0.70
C ARG A 32 2.12 4.12 1.93
N ASP A 33 1.41 5.07 2.54
CA ASP A 33 0.64 4.81 3.76
C ASP A 33 -0.53 3.87 3.49
N GLY A 34 -1.19 4.02 2.34
CA GLY A 34 -2.21 3.08 1.89
C GLY A 34 -1.67 1.65 1.69
N ILE A 35 -0.49 1.49 1.07
CA ILE A 35 0.18 0.19 0.93
C ILE A 35 0.49 -0.40 2.31
N ARG A 36 1.05 0.41 3.22
CA ARG A 36 1.36 -0.02 4.60
C ARG A 36 0.12 -0.58 5.28
N ASP A 37 -1.00 0.13 5.19
CA ASP A 37 -2.23 -0.24 5.88
C ASP A 37 -2.87 -1.50 5.28
N GLN A 38 -2.82 -1.66 3.95
CA GLN A 38 -3.24 -2.91 3.28
C GLN A 38 -2.37 -4.12 3.67
N VAL A 39 -1.05 -3.94 3.72
CA VAL A 39 -0.13 -5.00 4.15
C VAL A 39 -0.40 -5.39 5.61
N LYS A 40 -0.62 -4.40 6.49
CA LYS A 40 -0.99 -4.67 7.88
C LYS A 40 -2.29 -5.45 7.99
N ALA A 41 -3.34 -5.01 7.29
CA ALA A 41 -4.63 -5.71 7.27
C ALA A 41 -4.49 -7.15 6.77
N PHE A 42 -3.77 -7.35 5.67
CA PHE A 42 -3.48 -8.68 5.12
C PHE A 42 -2.75 -9.56 6.14
N LEU A 43 -1.67 -9.07 6.77
CA LEU A 43 -0.95 -9.83 7.78
C LEU A 43 -1.84 -10.15 8.99
N ALA A 44 -2.74 -9.25 9.37
CA ALA A 44 -3.70 -9.48 10.46
C ALA A 44 -4.64 -10.62 10.10
N GLU A 45 -5.22 -10.59 8.89
CA GLU A 45 -6.12 -11.62 8.37
C GLU A 45 -5.43 -12.99 8.27
N GLN A 46 -4.14 -13.01 7.93
CA GLN A 46 -3.34 -14.25 7.90
C GLN A 46 -2.86 -14.69 9.29
N ASN A 47 -3.19 -13.96 10.37
CA ASN A 47 -2.66 -14.15 11.72
C ASN A 47 -1.12 -14.13 11.79
N LEU A 48 -0.49 -13.34 10.92
CA LEU A 48 0.97 -13.18 10.77
C LEU A 48 1.51 -11.87 11.36
N LEU A 49 0.64 -10.97 11.86
CA LEU A 49 1.11 -9.82 12.59
C LEU A 49 1.68 -10.25 13.95
N ARG A 50 2.97 -9.96 14.15
CA ARG A 50 3.59 -9.95 15.47
C ARG A 50 3.57 -8.51 15.98
N GLU A 51 3.21 -8.31 17.24
CA GLU A 51 3.12 -6.98 17.86
C GLU A 51 4.48 -6.30 18.07
N ASP A 52 5.58 -6.96 17.68
CA ASP A 52 6.94 -6.54 17.97
C ASP A 52 7.64 -5.99 16.72
N LEU A 53 7.34 -4.74 16.33
CA LEU A 53 8.18 -3.90 15.45
C LEU A 53 8.15 -2.45 15.91
#